data_AF-A0A316TUR0-F1
#
_entry.id   AF-A0A316TUR0-F1
#
_cell.length_a   1.000
_cell.length_b   1.000
_cell.length_c   1.000
_cell.angle_alpha   90.00
_cell.angle_beta   90.00
_cell.angle_gamma   90.00
#
_symmetry.space_group_name_H-M   'P 1'
#
loop_
_entity.id
_entity.type
_entity.pdbx_description
1 polymer ?
#
loop_
_entity_poly.entity_id
_entity_poly.type
_entity_poly.pdbx_seq_one_letter_code
_entity_poly.pdbx_strand_id
1 'polypeptide(L)'
;MIYVVKDIRYILTVLFVFIVLIAISERGTAQDAEEGVTHITGLVVDEATGEPLQGVNVYLSFTTQGDATDEDGRYSFRTPLTGNFELVFSMIGFEMQKRSISIREDSGTLQFNAEMTEDPVELGEVEVRADNSEWLRNFAQFKEEFLGTTSNASDAEIENRWMIDFDRNDDGELVASAEEPVRILNHALGYELTADLDDFSWNLFEGTGQYRVTVRFEEMETESGRQARRWRRARENAFEGSLRHFLLSLYEGELSQNQFELVRMNTQRETRIYSVGRNRLISTLRSHGLDQSLAVQGVKGFVLREPVDVLIGREEYLNDTRERARLVPLRQDQVFFVMPDGTLADLSSVGIELYWATRRMADMVPFDYKP
;
A
#
# COMPACT_ATOMS: atom_id res chain seq x y z
N MET A 1 22.99 -78.50 2.86
CA MET A 1 21.78 -77.72 2.47
C MET A 1 21.41 -76.62 3.48
N ILE A 2 21.70 -76.78 4.79
CA ILE A 2 21.33 -75.78 5.83
C ILE A 2 22.28 -74.56 5.87
N TYR A 3 23.57 -74.71 5.54
CA TYR A 3 24.54 -73.61 5.58
C TYR A 3 24.29 -72.54 4.49
N VAL A 4 23.93 -72.95 3.27
CA VAL A 4 23.65 -72.04 2.14
C VAL A 4 22.46 -71.11 2.43
N VAL A 5 21.48 -71.56 3.22
CA VAL A 5 20.28 -70.78 3.55
C VAL A 5 20.58 -69.67 4.58
N LYS A 6 21.56 -69.87 5.47
CA LYS A 6 21.99 -68.84 6.44
C LYS A 6 22.73 -67.69 5.76
N ASP A 7 23.61 -68.00 4.79
CA ASP A 7 24.38 -66.99 4.07
C ASP A 7 23.49 -66.12 3.18
N ILE A 8 22.48 -66.72 2.52
CA ILE A 8 21.49 -65.96 1.73
C ILE A 8 20.69 -64.99 2.61
N ARG A 9 20.30 -65.39 3.82
CA ARG A 9 19.60 -64.51 4.76
C ARG A 9 20.47 -63.34 5.21
N TYR A 10 21.76 -63.58 5.45
CA TYR A 10 22.68 -62.52 5.84
C TYR A 10 22.89 -61.51 4.70
N ILE A 11 23.09 -62.00 3.47
CA ILE A 11 23.22 -61.16 2.27
C ILE A 11 21.95 -60.32 2.05
N LEU A 12 20.76 -60.92 2.17
CA LEU A 12 19.49 -60.20 2.03
C LEU A 12 19.31 -59.14 3.12
N THR A 13 19.77 -59.40 4.35
CA THR A 13 19.67 -58.44 5.47
C THR A 13 20.61 -57.25 5.25
N VAL A 14 21.84 -57.51 4.80
CA VAL A 14 22.82 -56.45 4.47
C VAL A 14 22.34 -55.63 3.28
N LEU A 15 21.78 -56.27 2.25
CA LEU A 15 21.22 -55.58 1.08
C LEU A 15 20.03 -54.69 1.48
N PHE A 16 19.16 -55.18 2.37
CA PHE A 16 18.03 -54.42 2.89
C PHE A 16 18.49 -53.19 3.69
N VAL A 17 19.48 -53.34 4.59
CA VAL A 17 20.05 -52.21 5.34
C VAL A 17 20.71 -51.19 4.40
N PHE A 18 21.38 -51.66 3.34
CA PHE A 18 22.01 -50.78 2.34
C PHE A 18 20.98 -50.00 1.53
N ILE A 19 19.87 -50.63 1.14
CA ILE A 19 18.75 -49.97 0.46
C ILE A 19 18.07 -48.93 1.38
N VAL A 20 17.90 -49.25 2.67
CA VAL A 20 17.36 -48.31 3.66
C VAL A 20 18.30 -47.11 3.85
N LEU A 21 19.61 -47.31 3.86
CA LEU A 21 20.59 -46.22 3.98
C LEU A 21 20.62 -45.32 2.75
N ILE A 22 20.47 -45.88 1.54
CA ILE A 22 20.36 -45.09 0.30
C ILE A 22 19.06 -44.27 0.30
N ALA A 23 17.93 -44.87 0.73
CA ALA A 23 16.65 -44.17 0.83
C ALA A 23 16.63 -43.02 1.84
N ILE A 24 17.52 -43.02 2.84
CA ILE A 24 17.67 -41.91 3.79
C ILE A 24 18.55 -40.79 3.20
N SER A 25 19.49 -41.13 2.30
CA SER A 25 20.39 -40.16 1.67
C SER A 25 19.77 -39.32 0.54
N GLU A 26 18.59 -39.69 0.04
CA GLU A 26 17.85 -38.91 -0.97
C GLU A 26 17.00 -37.77 -0.40
N ARG A 27 17.07 -37.49 0.91
CA ARG A 27 16.54 -36.23 1.48
C ARG A 27 17.51 -35.07 1.23
N GLY A 28 17.88 -34.89 -0.05
CA GLY A 28 18.55 -33.69 -0.52
C GLY A 28 17.57 -32.53 -0.50
N THR A 29 18.00 -31.43 0.11
CA THR A 29 17.38 -30.09 0.17
C THR A 29 16.26 -29.83 -0.84
N ALA A 30 15.04 -30.26 -0.53
CA ALA A 30 13.89 -29.48 -0.95
C ALA A 30 14.00 -28.19 -0.13
N GLN A 31 14.34 -27.08 -0.78
CA GLN A 31 14.00 -25.79 -0.21
C GLN A 31 12.50 -25.86 0.01
N ASP A 32 12.08 -25.92 1.27
CA ASP A 32 10.67 -25.82 1.64
C ASP A 32 10.19 -24.48 1.06
N ALA A 33 9.56 -24.54 -0.12
CA ALA A 33 8.67 -23.49 -0.57
C ALA A 33 7.56 -23.49 0.48
N GLU A 34 7.69 -22.59 1.45
CA GLU A 34 6.68 -22.35 2.45
C GLU A 34 5.41 -21.94 1.67
N GLU A 35 4.39 -22.82 1.65
CA GLU A 35 3.19 -22.60 0.86
C GLU A 35 2.60 -21.22 1.19
N GLY A 36 2.32 -20.42 0.15
CA GLY A 36 1.78 -19.07 0.30
C GLY A 36 2.81 -17.97 0.58
N VAL A 37 4.11 -18.25 0.53
CA VAL A 37 5.17 -17.23 0.58
C VAL A 37 5.81 -17.07 -0.80
N THR A 38 5.90 -15.83 -1.27
CA THR A 38 6.62 -15.47 -2.50
C THR A 38 7.97 -14.84 -2.17
N HIS A 39 9.01 -15.25 -2.89
CA HIS A 39 10.35 -14.65 -2.82
C HIS A 39 10.52 -13.64 -3.95
N ILE A 40 10.80 -12.40 -3.62
CA ILE A 40 11.09 -11.33 -4.59
C ILE A 40 12.58 -11.08 -4.55
N THR A 41 13.22 -11.19 -5.71
CA THR A 41 14.68 -11.11 -5.83
C THR A 41 15.10 -10.30 -7.04
N GLY A 42 16.33 -9.81 -7.06
CA GLY A 42 16.85 -9.17 -8.26
C GLY A 42 18.24 -8.58 -8.07
N LEU A 43 18.66 -7.87 -9.11
CA LEU A 43 19.89 -7.10 -9.18
C LEU A 43 19.54 -5.67 -9.62
N VAL A 44 20.13 -4.69 -8.96
CA VAL A 44 20.03 -3.29 -9.34
C VAL A 44 21.42 -2.78 -9.71
N VAL A 45 21.52 -2.14 -10.88
CA VAL A 45 22.76 -1.55 -11.37
C VAL A 45 22.51 -0.11 -11.80
N ASP A 46 23.58 0.66 -11.87
CA ASP A 46 23.61 1.96 -12.51
C ASP A 46 23.51 1.79 -14.03
N GLU A 47 22.59 2.51 -14.68
CA GLU A 47 22.35 2.38 -16.12
C GLU A 47 23.56 2.84 -16.96
N ALA A 48 24.30 3.86 -16.50
CA ALA A 48 25.38 4.49 -17.25
C ALA A 48 26.69 3.68 -17.18
N THR A 49 27.00 3.12 -16.00
CA THR A 49 28.25 2.43 -15.72
C THR A 49 28.13 0.90 -15.73
N GLY A 50 26.92 0.39 -15.47
CA GLY A 50 26.67 -1.04 -15.25
C GLY A 50 27.18 -1.56 -13.90
N GLU A 51 27.63 -0.67 -13.00
CA GLU A 51 28.09 -1.05 -11.67
C GLU A 51 26.91 -1.40 -10.75
N PRO A 52 27.07 -2.40 -9.85
CA PRO A 52 26.03 -2.73 -8.88
C PRO A 52 25.77 -1.57 -7.92
N LEU A 53 24.49 -1.28 -7.66
CA LEU A 53 24.08 -0.24 -6.72
C LEU A 53 23.77 -0.84 -5.36
N GLN A 54 24.59 -0.53 -4.36
CA GLN A 54 24.36 -0.88 -2.96
C GLN A 54 23.43 0.12 -2.28
N GLY A 55 22.51 -0.37 -1.43
CA GLY A 55 21.65 0.48 -0.60
C GLY A 55 20.39 1.02 -1.30
N VAL A 56 20.05 0.52 -2.48
CA VAL A 56 18.78 0.80 -3.15
C VAL A 56 17.65 0.19 -2.32
N ASN A 57 16.68 1.00 -1.89
CA ASN A 57 15.49 0.50 -1.23
C ASN A 57 14.57 -0.14 -2.27
N VAL A 58 14.23 -1.41 -2.06
CA VAL A 58 13.33 -2.18 -2.92
C VAL A 58 12.14 -2.67 -2.11
N TYR A 59 10.94 -2.15 -2.37
CA TYR A 59 9.78 -2.38 -1.52
C TYR A 59 8.45 -2.45 -2.28
N LEU A 60 7.45 -3.06 -1.66
CA LEU A 60 6.06 -3.02 -2.15
C LEU A 60 5.38 -1.78 -1.58
N SER A 61 4.94 -0.87 -2.46
CA SER A 61 4.30 0.39 -2.07
C SER A 61 3.10 0.17 -1.15
N PHE A 62 2.94 1.06 -0.17
CA PHE A 62 1.97 1.04 0.92
C PHE A 62 2.02 -0.19 1.85
N THR A 63 3.12 -0.94 1.86
CA THR A 63 3.32 -2.08 2.77
C THR A 63 4.54 -1.86 3.67
N THR A 64 4.73 -2.79 4.62
CA THR A 64 6.00 -2.90 5.37
C THR A 64 7.02 -3.85 4.70
N GLN A 65 6.69 -4.40 3.53
CA GLN A 65 7.50 -5.43 2.86
C GLN A 65 8.50 -4.81 1.89
N GLY A 66 9.78 -5.09 2.10
CA GLY A 66 10.88 -4.67 1.25
C GLY A 66 12.23 -5.00 1.88
N ASP A 67 13.30 -4.67 1.18
CA ASP A 67 14.68 -4.79 1.63
C ASP A 67 15.57 -3.79 0.88
N ALA A 68 16.85 -3.71 1.22
CA ALA A 68 17.84 -2.93 0.49
C ALA A 68 18.79 -3.83 -0.31
N THR A 69 19.38 -3.30 -1.37
CA THR A 69 20.44 -4.01 -2.11
C THR A 69 21.74 -4.11 -1.31
N ASP A 70 22.41 -5.25 -1.44
CA ASP A 70 23.74 -5.52 -0.87
C ASP A 70 24.89 -4.91 -1.69
N GLU A 71 26.14 -5.19 -1.29
CA GLU A 71 27.37 -4.73 -1.96
C GLU A 71 27.47 -5.20 -3.43
N ASP A 72 26.81 -6.31 -3.78
CA ASP A 72 26.76 -6.85 -5.14
C ASP A 72 25.53 -6.34 -5.92
N GLY A 73 24.78 -5.38 -5.36
CA GLY A 73 23.56 -4.80 -5.93
C GLY A 73 22.35 -5.73 -5.86
N ARG A 74 22.43 -6.83 -5.12
CA ARG A 74 21.38 -7.85 -5.05
C ARG A 74 20.44 -7.57 -3.89
N TYR A 75 19.16 -7.86 -4.08
CA TYR A 75 18.17 -7.81 -3.03
C TYR A 75 17.33 -9.09 -3.01
N SER A 76 16.77 -9.42 -1.84
CA SER A 76 15.92 -10.60 -1.68
C SER A 76 15.04 -10.49 -0.44
N PHE A 77 13.73 -10.40 -0.62
CA PHE A 77 12.78 -10.44 0.49
C PHE A 77 11.63 -11.42 0.24
N ARG A 78 10.95 -11.79 1.32
CA ARG A 78 9.82 -12.72 1.29
C ARG A 78 8.55 -11.96 1.64
N THR A 79 7.46 -12.32 0.99
CA THR A 79 6.15 -11.73 1.29
C THR A 79 5.06 -12.80 1.26
N PRO A 80 4.17 -12.85 2.28
CA PRO A 80 2.98 -13.68 2.25
C PRO A 80 1.81 -12.99 1.52
N LEU A 81 2.03 -11.77 1.00
CA LEU A 81 0.99 -11.00 0.36
C LEU A 81 0.68 -11.55 -1.03
N THR A 82 -0.58 -11.47 -1.39
CA THR A 82 -1.11 -11.78 -2.72
C THR A 82 -1.90 -10.59 -3.22
N GLY A 83 -1.97 -10.43 -4.53
CA GLY A 83 -2.59 -9.26 -5.15
C GLY A 83 -1.62 -8.52 -6.06
N ASN A 84 -1.94 -7.26 -6.36
CA ASN A 84 -1.13 -6.43 -7.23
C ASN A 84 -0.50 -5.32 -6.42
N PHE A 85 0.78 -5.09 -6.68
CA PHE A 85 1.57 -4.12 -5.96
C PHE A 85 2.42 -3.36 -6.96
N GLU A 86 2.83 -2.18 -6.55
CA GLU A 86 3.94 -1.49 -7.19
C GLU A 86 5.23 -1.87 -6.44
N LEU A 87 6.14 -2.52 -7.15
CA LEU A 87 7.51 -2.75 -6.69
C LEU A 87 8.32 -1.49 -7.01
N VAL A 88 8.82 -0.84 -5.99
CA VAL A 88 9.50 0.45 -6.07
C VAL A 88 10.99 0.25 -5.81
N PHE A 89 11.82 0.89 -6.62
CA PHE A 89 13.27 1.00 -6.46
C PHE A 89 13.58 2.47 -6.21
N SER A 90 14.13 2.79 -5.04
CA SER A 90 14.40 4.18 -4.63
C SER A 90 15.77 4.31 -3.97
N MET A 91 16.54 5.28 -4.44
CA MET A 91 17.85 5.64 -3.93
C MET A 91 18.08 7.14 -4.15
N ILE A 92 18.61 7.84 -3.15
CA ILE A 92 18.93 9.26 -3.28
C ILE A 92 19.96 9.44 -4.41
N GLY A 93 19.73 10.43 -5.28
CA GLY A 93 20.57 10.69 -6.45
C GLY A 93 20.25 9.85 -7.68
N PHE A 94 19.17 9.07 -7.66
CA PHE A 94 18.71 8.26 -8.79
C PHE A 94 17.21 8.46 -9.04
N GLU A 95 16.82 8.37 -10.30
CA GLU A 95 15.40 8.39 -10.68
C GLU A 95 14.68 7.15 -10.11
N MET A 96 13.56 7.38 -9.43
CA MET A 96 12.73 6.32 -8.89
C MET A 96 12.14 5.45 -10.00
N GLN A 97 12.23 4.12 -9.83
CA GLN A 97 11.55 3.19 -10.72
C GLN A 97 10.39 2.47 -10.04
N LYS A 98 9.26 2.39 -10.75
CA LYS A 98 8.03 1.74 -10.30
C LYS A 98 7.65 0.63 -11.27
N ARG A 99 7.38 -0.57 -10.75
CA ARG A 99 6.94 -1.71 -11.56
C ARG A 99 5.68 -2.33 -10.99
N SER A 100 4.62 -2.36 -11.79
CA SER A 100 3.41 -3.10 -11.43
C SER A 100 3.68 -4.60 -11.49
N ILE A 101 3.50 -5.29 -10.36
CA ILE A 101 3.68 -6.74 -10.22
C ILE A 101 2.41 -7.40 -9.70
N SER A 102 2.25 -8.68 -10.00
CA SER A 102 1.13 -9.50 -9.53
C SER A 102 1.66 -10.72 -8.79
N ILE A 103 1.33 -10.84 -7.52
CA ILE A 103 1.75 -11.92 -6.63
C ILE A 103 0.57 -12.87 -6.40
N ARG A 104 0.78 -14.14 -6.72
CA ARG A 104 -0.20 -15.22 -6.54
C ARG A 104 0.29 -16.18 -5.46
N GLU A 105 -0.62 -16.97 -4.90
CA GLU A 105 -0.30 -17.98 -3.88
C GLU A 105 0.78 -18.98 -4.35
N ASP A 106 0.83 -19.26 -5.65
CA ASP A 106 1.76 -20.20 -6.30
C ASP A 106 2.93 -19.51 -7.02
N SER A 107 3.16 -18.22 -6.79
CA SER A 107 4.19 -17.45 -7.49
C SER A 107 5.62 -17.97 -7.26
N GLY A 108 5.90 -18.59 -6.10
CA GLY A 108 7.24 -19.10 -5.77
C GLY A 108 8.28 -17.99 -5.74
N THR A 109 9.18 -17.95 -6.74
CA THR A 109 10.20 -16.88 -6.86
C THR A 109 9.91 -15.98 -8.05
N LEU A 110 9.82 -14.68 -7.79
CA LEU A 110 9.75 -13.63 -8.80
C LEU A 110 11.08 -12.88 -8.85
N GLN A 111 11.60 -12.67 -10.06
CA GLN A 111 12.87 -11.97 -10.27
C GLN A 111 12.66 -10.68 -11.05
N PHE A 112 13.11 -9.55 -10.50
CA PHE A 112 13.04 -8.23 -11.15
C PHE A 112 14.37 -7.50 -11.04
N ASN A 113 15.08 -7.38 -12.16
CA ASN A 113 16.29 -6.56 -12.23
C ASN A 113 15.96 -5.13 -12.65
N ALA A 114 16.69 -4.15 -12.14
CA ALA A 114 16.52 -2.73 -12.48
C ALA A 114 17.85 -2.09 -12.88
N GLU A 115 17.78 -1.11 -13.78
CA GLU A 115 18.90 -0.27 -14.22
C GLU A 115 18.49 1.16 -13.88
N MET A 116 19.09 1.78 -12.85
CA MET A 116 18.68 3.10 -12.37
C MET A 116 19.50 4.20 -13.03
N THR A 117 18.83 5.26 -13.45
CA THR A 117 19.45 6.45 -14.06
C THR A 117 19.80 7.44 -12.95
N GLU A 118 21.02 7.98 -12.96
CA GLU A 118 21.38 9.07 -12.04
C GLU A 118 20.44 10.27 -12.26
N ASP A 119 19.90 10.77 -11.16
CA ASP A 119 19.18 12.03 -11.09
C ASP A 119 19.96 12.93 -10.14
N PRO A 120 20.96 13.67 -10.64
CA PRO A 120 21.85 14.44 -9.79
C PRO A 120 21.03 15.51 -9.06
N VAL A 121 20.81 15.28 -7.77
CA VAL A 121 20.18 16.24 -6.87
C VAL A 121 21.05 17.51 -6.88
N GLU A 122 20.60 18.55 -7.59
CA GLU A 122 21.15 19.88 -7.39
C GLU A 122 20.77 20.30 -5.98
N LEU A 123 21.71 20.18 -5.03
CA LEU A 123 21.55 20.70 -3.67
C LEU A 123 21.42 22.23 -3.73
N GLY A 124 20.25 22.72 -4.11
CA GLY A 124 19.94 24.13 -4.22
C GLY A 124 19.83 24.74 -2.83
N GLU A 125 20.84 25.49 -2.40
CA GLU A 125 20.84 26.46 -1.28
C GLU A 125 19.74 26.26 -0.20
N VAL A 126 19.66 25.05 0.39
CA VAL A 126 18.54 24.60 1.24
C VAL A 126 18.47 25.37 2.57
N GLU A 127 19.57 25.98 3.02
CA GLU A 127 19.63 26.68 4.31
C GLU A 127 18.96 28.07 4.32
N VAL A 128 18.70 28.72 3.17
CA VAL A 128 18.30 30.15 3.15
C VAL A 128 16.83 30.39 2.76
N ARG A 129 16.10 29.37 2.28
CA ARG A 129 14.63 29.47 2.06
C ARG A 129 13.80 29.30 3.34
N ALA A 130 14.44 29.21 4.50
CA ALA A 130 13.80 29.00 5.80
C ALA A 130 12.63 29.97 6.04
N ASP A 131 11.43 29.40 6.12
CA ASP A 131 10.30 29.87 6.92
C ASP A 131 9.90 31.34 6.74
N ASN A 132 9.86 31.86 5.50
CA ASN A 132 9.10 33.09 5.30
C ASN A 132 7.62 32.84 5.68
N SER A 133 6.90 33.91 6.04
CA SER A 133 5.52 33.76 6.56
C SER A 133 4.56 33.13 5.55
N GLU A 134 4.87 33.15 4.25
CA GLU A 134 4.07 32.52 3.21
C GLU A 134 4.32 31.00 3.16
N TRP A 135 5.59 30.58 3.14
CA TRP A 135 5.97 29.17 3.17
C TRP A 135 5.39 28.48 4.40
N LEU A 136 5.51 29.09 5.60
CA LEU A 136 4.93 28.52 6.82
C LEU A 136 3.41 28.34 6.75
N ARG A 137 2.71 29.25 6.08
CA ARG A 137 1.26 29.13 5.88
C ARG A 137 0.94 28.02 4.89
N ASN A 138 1.68 27.94 3.77
CA ASN A 138 1.51 26.89 2.78
C ASN A 138 1.82 25.50 3.37
N PHE A 139 2.88 25.38 4.16
CA PHE A 139 3.24 24.16 4.86
C PHE A 139 2.17 23.75 5.88
N ALA A 140 1.59 24.69 6.62
CA ALA A 140 0.49 24.36 7.54
C ALA A 140 -0.74 23.82 6.79
N GLN A 141 -1.10 24.43 5.65
CA GLN A 141 -2.19 23.96 4.79
C GLN A 141 -1.87 22.58 4.19
N PHE A 142 -0.68 22.41 3.63
CA PHE A 142 -0.21 21.12 3.13
C PHE A 142 -0.25 20.06 4.22
N LYS A 143 0.24 20.34 5.45
CA LYS A 143 0.23 19.37 6.54
C LYS A 143 -1.19 18.93 6.88
N GLU A 144 -2.13 19.87 6.98
CA GLU A 144 -3.54 19.57 7.25
C GLU A 144 -4.17 18.72 6.14
N GLU A 145 -3.91 19.07 4.89
CA GLU A 145 -4.47 18.36 3.73
C GLU A 145 -3.70 17.08 3.37
N PHE A 146 -2.46 16.91 3.79
CA PHE A 146 -1.71 15.69 3.48
C PHE A 146 -1.87 14.65 4.60
N LEU A 147 -1.72 15.08 5.85
CA LEU A 147 -1.80 14.19 7.01
C LEU A 147 -3.24 13.99 7.52
N GLY A 148 -4.11 14.99 7.34
CA GLY A 148 -5.47 15.01 7.86
C GLY A 148 -5.60 15.86 9.13
N THR A 149 -6.77 15.78 9.77
CA THR A 149 -7.15 16.61 10.93
C THR A 149 -7.46 15.80 12.19
N THR A 150 -7.15 14.50 12.20
CA THR A 150 -7.41 13.61 13.32
C THR A 150 -6.39 13.74 14.45
N SER A 151 -6.63 13.04 15.56
CA SER A 151 -5.64 12.90 16.63
C SER A 151 -4.36 12.18 16.17
N ASN A 152 -4.45 11.31 15.18
CA ASN A 152 -3.26 10.66 14.62
C ASN A 152 -2.43 11.69 13.84
N ALA A 153 -3.08 12.58 13.08
CA ALA A 153 -2.42 13.66 12.38
C ALA A 153 -1.76 14.69 13.31
N SER A 154 -2.35 14.97 14.48
CA SER A 154 -1.71 15.85 15.47
C SER A 154 -0.45 15.25 16.08
N ASP A 155 -0.37 13.92 16.15
CA ASP A 155 0.79 13.17 16.64
C ASP A 155 1.74 12.74 15.51
N ALA A 156 1.54 13.28 14.30
CA ALA A 156 2.40 13.06 13.15
C ALA A 156 3.29 14.28 12.85
N GLU A 157 4.56 14.01 12.52
CA GLU A 157 5.58 15.00 12.23
C GLU A 157 6.24 14.74 10.88
N ILE A 158 6.44 15.79 10.08
CA ILE A 158 7.22 15.75 8.84
C ILE A 158 8.63 16.22 9.19
N GLU A 159 9.60 15.32 9.20
CA GLU A 159 10.96 15.62 9.69
C GLU A 159 11.71 16.52 8.71
N ASN A 160 11.72 16.16 7.43
CA ASN A 160 12.45 16.87 6.37
C ASN A 160 11.56 17.88 5.63
N ARG A 161 10.77 18.67 6.37
CA ARG A 161 9.82 19.63 5.79
C ARG A 161 10.45 20.63 4.80
N TRP A 162 11.74 20.92 4.95
CA TRP A 162 12.49 21.82 4.06
C TRP A 162 12.71 21.27 2.65
N MET A 163 12.47 19.98 2.43
CA MET A 163 12.51 19.37 1.08
C MET A 163 11.24 19.66 0.27
N ILE A 164 10.24 20.31 0.88
CA ILE A 164 8.95 20.59 0.23
C ILE A 164 8.92 22.04 -0.25
N ASP A 165 8.80 22.19 -1.55
CA ASP A 165 8.54 23.45 -2.23
C ASP A 165 7.04 23.61 -2.50
N PHE A 166 6.60 24.87 -2.41
CA PHE A 166 5.20 25.25 -2.61
C PHE A 166 5.08 26.33 -3.67
N ASP A 167 4.09 26.19 -4.55
CA ASP A 167 3.75 27.18 -5.56
C ASP A 167 2.22 27.32 -5.72
N ARG A 168 1.80 28.19 -6.64
CA ARG A 168 0.44 28.33 -7.12
C ARG A 168 0.38 28.00 -8.60
N ASN A 169 -0.52 27.09 -8.98
CA ASN A 169 -0.79 26.85 -10.39
C ASN A 169 -1.61 28.00 -11.02
N ASP A 170 -1.89 27.90 -12.32
CA ASP A 170 -2.66 28.91 -13.07
C ASP A 170 -4.07 29.16 -12.50
N ASP A 171 -4.63 28.17 -11.81
CA ASP A 171 -5.94 28.22 -11.16
C ASP A 171 -5.88 28.74 -9.70
N GLY A 172 -4.67 29.03 -9.20
CA GLY A 172 -4.42 29.52 -7.84
C GLY A 172 -4.42 28.43 -6.76
N GLU A 173 -4.44 27.15 -7.13
CA GLU A 173 -4.37 26.03 -6.21
C GLU A 173 -2.97 25.93 -5.60
N LEU A 174 -2.89 25.47 -4.34
CA LEU A 174 -1.63 25.14 -3.69
C LEU A 174 -1.05 23.90 -4.34
N VAL A 175 0.12 24.03 -4.96
CA VAL A 175 0.90 22.90 -5.45
C VAL A 175 2.06 22.64 -4.51
N ALA A 176 2.37 21.37 -4.26
CA ALA A 176 3.53 20.95 -3.49
C ALA A 176 4.37 19.96 -4.29
N SER A 177 5.68 20.12 -4.23
CA SER A 177 6.68 19.22 -4.81
C SER A 177 7.77 18.95 -3.79
N ALA A 178 8.39 17.77 -3.87
CA ALA A 178 9.52 17.43 -3.02
C ALA A 178 10.67 16.86 -3.86
N GLU A 179 11.89 17.33 -3.60
CA GLU A 179 13.10 16.84 -4.28
C GLU A 179 13.56 15.48 -3.74
N GLU A 180 13.23 15.18 -2.49
CA GLU A 180 13.48 13.90 -1.84
C GLU A 180 12.19 13.37 -1.19
N PRO A 181 12.08 12.05 -0.96
CA PRO A 181 10.96 11.48 -0.24
C PRO A 181 10.71 12.17 1.10
N VAL A 182 9.45 12.50 1.38
CA VAL A 182 9.01 13.14 2.62
C VAL A 182 8.97 12.10 3.75
N ARG A 183 9.77 12.30 4.80
CA ARG A 183 9.82 11.43 5.98
C ARG A 183 8.82 11.91 7.03
N ILE A 184 7.90 11.01 7.40
CA ILE A 184 6.79 11.28 8.31
C ILE A 184 6.88 10.32 9.50
N LEU A 185 7.05 10.86 10.70
CA LEU A 185 6.95 10.09 11.94
C LEU A 185 5.53 10.12 12.47
N ASN A 186 4.87 8.97 12.51
CA ASN A 186 3.53 8.83 13.06
C ASN A 186 3.61 8.18 14.45
N HIS A 187 3.72 9.00 15.49
CA HIS A 187 3.86 8.51 16.87
C HIS A 187 2.57 7.90 17.43
N ALA A 188 1.42 8.21 16.83
CA ALA A 188 0.13 7.61 17.21
C ALA A 188 0.03 6.15 16.78
N LEU A 189 0.47 5.84 15.56
CA LEU A 189 0.42 4.48 15.01
C LEU A 189 1.74 3.71 15.16
N GLY A 190 2.84 4.39 15.47
CA GLY A 190 4.17 3.78 15.59
C GLY A 190 4.73 3.34 14.24
N TYR A 191 4.59 4.21 13.24
CA TYR A 191 5.16 4.02 11.91
C TYR A 191 6.02 5.22 11.53
N GLU A 192 7.12 4.95 10.84
CA GLU A 192 7.78 5.90 9.97
C GLU A 192 7.30 5.65 8.54
N LEU A 193 6.92 6.72 7.85
CA LEU A 193 6.52 6.67 6.46
C LEU A 193 7.52 7.47 5.63
N THR A 194 7.99 6.86 4.54
CA THR A 194 8.78 7.53 3.51
C THR A 194 7.89 7.70 2.29
N ALA A 195 7.54 8.95 1.96
CA ALA A 195 6.49 9.29 1.02
C ALA A 195 7.03 10.10 -0.15
N ASP A 196 7.03 9.49 -1.34
CA ASP A 196 7.40 10.13 -2.59
C ASP A 196 6.18 10.81 -3.21
N LEU A 197 6.25 12.14 -3.31
CA LEU A 197 5.13 12.96 -3.76
C LEU A 197 5.12 13.05 -5.29
N ASP A 198 4.20 12.33 -5.92
CA ASP A 198 4.04 12.37 -7.38
C ASP A 198 3.24 13.58 -7.85
N ASP A 199 2.26 14.00 -7.06
CA ASP A 199 1.38 15.12 -7.34
C ASP A 199 0.71 15.61 -6.06
N PHE A 200 0.51 16.92 -5.94
CA PHE A 200 -0.31 17.55 -4.91
C PHE A 200 -0.86 18.86 -5.48
N SER A 201 -2.18 18.97 -5.55
CA SER A 201 -2.86 20.23 -5.86
C SER A 201 -4.08 20.42 -4.99
N TRP A 202 -4.21 21.59 -4.38
CA TRP A 202 -5.28 21.89 -3.44
C TRP A 202 -5.89 23.28 -3.61
N ASN A 203 -7.18 23.32 -3.91
CA ASN A 203 -7.96 24.55 -3.87
C ASN A 203 -8.29 24.91 -2.40
N LEU A 204 -7.52 25.84 -1.84
CA LEU A 204 -7.67 26.26 -0.45
C LEU A 204 -8.98 27.02 -0.17
N PHE A 205 -9.65 27.55 -1.20
CA PHE A 205 -10.92 28.25 -1.02
C PHE A 205 -12.09 27.27 -0.93
N GLU A 206 -12.08 26.24 -1.79
CA GLU A 206 -13.12 25.22 -1.84
C GLU A 206 -12.88 24.07 -0.85
N GLY A 207 -11.64 23.90 -0.37
CA GLY A 207 -11.24 22.76 0.46
C GLY A 207 -11.21 21.45 -0.31
N THR A 208 -11.01 21.53 -1.63
CA THR A 208 -11.00 20.39 -2.55
C THR A 208 -9.62 20.25 -3.19
N GLY A 209 -9.24 19.03 -3.52
CA GLY A 209 -7.96 18.78 -4.16
C GLY A 209 -7.66 17.30 -4.25
N GLN A 210 -6.44 17.00 -4.68
CA GLN A 210 -5.95 15.64 -4.84
C GLN A 210 -4.45 15.59 -4.56
N TYR A 211 -3.99 14.40 -4.20
CA TYR A 211 -2.57 14.08 -4.19
C TYR A 211 -2.36 12.64 -4.60
N ARG A 212 -1.17 12.36 -5.15
CA ARG A 212 -0.72 11.01 -5.50
C ARG A 212 0.66 10.83 -4.88
N VAL A 213 0.82 9.70 -4.21
CA VAL A 213 2.00 9.42 -3.39
C VAL A 213 2.33 7.95 -3.45
N THR A 214 3.63 7.65 -3.38
CA THR A 214 4.17 6.30 -3.19
C THR A 214 4.76 6.24 -1.80
N VAL A 215 4.47 5.19 -1.04
CA VAL A 215 4.75 5.19 0.40
C VAL A 215 5.42 3.89 0.81
N ARG A 216 6.50 3.98 1.58
CA ARG A 216 7.06 2.86 2.33
C ARG A 216 6.70 3.01 3.81
N PHE A 217 6.27 1.93 4.46
CA PHE A 217 6.06 1.90 5.90
C PHE A 217 7.18 1.16 6.60
N GLU A 218 7.63 1.71 7.73
CA GLU A 218 8.57 1.06 8.64
C GLU A 218 8.00 1.11 10.07
N GLU A 219 8.03 -0.02 10.77
CA GLU A 219 7.59 -0.04 12.17
C GLU A 219 8.65 0.59 13.07
N MET A 220 8.22 1.54 13.90
CA MET A 220 9.11 2.14 14.89
C MET A 220 9.39 1.16 16.02
N GLU A 221 10.58 1.23 16.61
CA GLU A 221 10.90 0.46 17.81
C GLU A 221 10.06 0.92 19.01
N THR A 222 9.50 -0.04 19.75
CA THR A 222 8.73 0.27 20.96
C THR A 222 9.66 0.39 22.17
N GLU A 223 9.50 1.43 22.97
CA GLU A 223 10.20 1.61 24.25
C GLU A 223 9.60 0.74 25.37
N SER A 224 8.33 0.31 25.22
CA SER A 224 7.64 -0.48 26.22
C SER A 224 6.47 -1.29 25.68
N GLY A 225 6.12 -2.38 26.37
CA GLY A 225 4.91 -3.15 26.07
C GLY A 225 3.60 -2.37 26.26
N ARG A 226 3.61 -1.24 26.98
CA ARG A 226 2.44 -0.33 27.07
C ARG A 226 2.27 0.45 25.77
N GLN A 227 3.36 0.95 25.22
CA GLN A 227 3.37 1.64 23.92
C GLN A 227 2.95 0.70 22.79
N ALA A 228 3.52 -0.52 22.74
CA ALA A 228 3.13 -1.52 21.74
C ALA A 228 1.61 -1.81 21.75
N ARG A 229 1.00 -1.93 22.94
CA ARG A 229 -0.45 -2.12 23.09
C ARG A 229 -1.26 -0.90 22.68
N ARG A 230 -0.74 0.31 22.93
CA ARG A 230 -1.38 1.56 22.50
C ARG A 230 -1.41 1.64 20.97
N TRP A 231 -0.27 1.41 20.32
CA TRP A 231 -0.15 1.40 18.86
C TRP A 231 -1.03 0.34 18.22
N ARG A 232 -1.08 -0.89 18.74
CA ARG A 232 -1.99 -1.91 18.21
C ARG A 232 -3.46 -1.47 18.18
N ARG A 233 -3.95 -0.89 19.29
CA ARG A 233 -5.32 -0.35 19.35
C ARG A 233 -5.51 0.85 18.44
N ALA A 234 -4.51 1.71 18.32
CA ALA A 234 -4.59 2.87 17.44
C ALA A 234 -4.67 2.44 15.97
N ARG A 235 -3.90 1.43 15.56
CA ARG A 235 -3.93 0.83 14.22
C ARG A 235 -5.28 0.15 13.92
N GLU A 236 -5.82 -0.58 14.90
CA GLU A 236 -7.17 -1.18 14.81
C GLU A 236 -8.23 -0.09 14.60
N ASN A 237 -8.23 0.96 15.42
CA ASN A 237 -9.15 2.09 15.29
C ASN A 237 -8.94 2.92 14.01
N ALA A 238 -7.72 2.97 13.48
CA ALA A 238 -7.42 3.64 12.22
C ALA A 238 -7.95 2.85 11.03
N PHE A 239 -7.90 1.51 11.11
CA PHE A 239 -8.48 0.63 10.10
C PHE A 239 -10.00 0.57 10.18
N GLU A 240 -10.58 0.35 11.37
CA GLU A 240 -12.01 0.18 11.55
C GLU A 240 -12.78 1.44 11.12
N GLY A 241 -13.79 1.24 10.26
CA GLY A 241 -14.57 2.32 9.69
C GLY A 241 -13.84 3.20 8.66
N SER A 242 -12.57 2.93 8.35
CA SER A 242 -11.83 3.68 7.31
C SER A 242 -12.40 3.47 5.90
N LEU A 243 -12.00 4.32 4.95
CA LEU A 243 -12.32 4.13 3.54
C LEU A 243 -11.81 2.78 3.05
N ARG A 244 -10.60 2.35 3.44
CA ARG A 244 -10.06 1.04 3.07
C ARG A 244 -10.93 -0.11 3.60
N HIS A 245 -11.34 -0.06 4.87
CA HIS A 245 -12.24 -1.06 5.45
C HIS A 245 -13.60 -1.09 4.74
N PHE A 246 -14.13 0.08 4.38
CA PHE A 246 -15.33 0.17 3.57
C PHE A 246 -15.16 -0.46 2.19
N LEU A 247 -14.06 -0.15 1.48
CA LEU A 247 -13.79 -0.67 0.14
C LEU A 247 -13.58 -2.19 0.15
N LEU A 248 -12.88 -2.74 1.15
CA LEU A 248 -12.80 -4.19 1.39
C LEU A 248 -14.19 -4.79 1.59
N SER A 249 -15.00 -4.19 2.47
CA SER A 249 -16.35 -4.65 2.76
C SER A 249 -17.28 -4.57 1.55
N LEU A 250 -17.14 -3.53 0.72
CA LEU A 250 -17.85 -3.37 -0.54
C LEU A 250 -17.42 -4.44 -1.54
N TYR A 251 -16.11 -4.68 -1.64
CA TYR A 251 -15.53 -5.70 -2.50
C TYR A 251 -16.06 -7.10 -2.13
N GLU A 252 -16.04 -7.48 -0.85
CA GLU A 252 -16.51 -8.79 -0.38
C GLU A 252 -18.04 -8.91 -0.26
N GLY A 253 -18.77 -7.80 -0.32
CA GLY A 253 -20.23 -7.79 -0.15
C GLY A 253 -20.67 -7.92 1.33
N GLU A 254 -19.83 -7.46 2.25
CA GLU A 254 -19.96 -7.60 3.70
C GLU A 254 -20.26 -6.28 4.42
N LEU A 255 -20.63 -5.22 3.69
CA LEU A 255 -20.92 -3.88 4.25
C LEU A 255 -21.72 -3.91 5.55
N SER A 256 -22.87 -4.59 5.56
CA SER A 256 -23.74 -4.64 6.75
C SER A 256 -23.12 -5.43 7.91
N GLN A 257 -22.32 -6.47 7.63
CA GLN A 257 -21.61 -7.23 8.67
C GLN A 257 -20.54 -6.36 9.33
N ASN A 258 -19.89 -5.53 8.52
CA ASN A 258 -18.85 -4.58 8.92
C ASN A 258 -19.41 -3.19 9.28
N GLN A 259 -20.72 -3.12 9.59
CA GLN A 259 -21.39 -1.95 10.15
C GLN A 259 -21.34 -0.70 9.26
N PHE A 260 -21.38 -0.91 7.94
CA PHE A 260 -21.58 0.14 6.96
C PHE A 260 -23.01 0.11 6.43
N GLU A 261 -23.69 1.25 6.49
CA GLU A 261 -25.01 1.45 5.91
C GLU A 261 -24.95 2.55 4.85
N LEU A 262 -25.41 2.23 3.64
CA LEU A 262 -25.47 3.20 2.55
C LEU A 262 -26.83 3.92 2.58
N VAL A 263 -26.80 5.25 2.63
CA VAL A 263 -28.01 6.08 2.58
C VAL A 263 -27.93 7.13 1.48
N ARG A 264 -29.09 7.48 0.91
CA ARG A 264 -29.21 8.58 -0.04
C ARG A 264 -28.98 9.92 0.66
N MET A 265 -28.35 10.82 -0.08
CA MET A 265 -28.09 12.19 0.36
C MET A 265 -29.33 12.81 1.01
N ASN A 266 -29.20 13.20 2.28
CA ASN A 266 -30.19 13.95 3.07
C ASN A 266 -31.57 13.28 3.26
N THR A 267 -31.73 11.98 3.01
CA THR A 267 -33.06 11.33 3.10
C THR A 267 -33.16 10.13 4.04
N GLN A 268 -32.08 9.71 4.72
CA GLN A 268 -32.03 8.51 5.59
C GLN A 268 -32.66 7.24 4.94
N ARG A 269 -32.73 7.21 3.61
CA ARG A 269 -33.26 6.08 2.84
C ARG A 269 -32.10 5.22 2.40
N GLU A 270 -32.20 3.92 2.62
CA GLU A 270 -31.25 2.95 2.10
C GLU A 270 -30.99 3.16 0.59
N THR A 271 -29.72 3.06 0.22
CA THR A 271 -29.27 3.08 -1.17
C THR A 271 -28.38 1.89 -1.47
N ARG A 272 -28.10 1.67 -2.76
CA ARG A 272 -27.27 0.54 -3.22
C ARG A 272 -26.31 1.02 -4.29
N ILE A 273 -25.05 0.62 -4.15
CA ILE A 273 -24.04 0.68 -5.19
C ILE A 273 -24.10 -0.63 -5.98
N TYR A 274 -24.03 -0.56 -7.31
CA TYR A 274 -24.20 -1.72 -8.18
C TYR A 274 -22.87 -2.17 -8.76
N SER A 275 -22.57 -3.47 -8.68
CA SER A 275 -21.39 -4.04 -9.33
C SER A 275 -21.52 -4.00 -10.86
N VAL A 276 -20.43 -3.65 -11.53
CA VAL A 276 -20.28 -3.79 -12.98
C VAL A 276 -20.02 -5.25 -13.33
N GLY A 277 -20.87 -5.85 -14.16
CA GLY A 277 -20.69 -7.24 -14.57
C GLY A 277 -19.39 -7.48 -15.33
N ARG A 278 -18.77 -8.66 -15.16
CA ARG A 278 -17.44 -9.02 -15.71
C ARG A 278 -17.29 -8.73 -17.22
N ASN A 279 -18.31 -8.96 -18.03
CA ASN A 279 -18.26 -8.71 -19.47
C ASN A 279 -18.14 -7.22 -19.83
N ARG A 280 -18.67 -6.33 -18.99
CA ARG A 280 -18.54 -4.87 -19.16
C ARG A 280 -17.26 -4.34 -18.53
N LEU A 281 -16.75 -5.02 -17.50
CA LEU A 281 -15.55 -4.59 -16.76
C LEU A 281 -14.37 -4.33 -17.68
N ILE A 282 -14.01 -5.27 -18.57
CA ILE A 282 -12.86 -5.14 -19.46
C ILE A 282 -13.02 -3.95 -20.42
N SER A 283 -14.21 -3.78 -21.01
CA SER A 283 -14.48 -2.64 -21.89
C SER A 283 -14.41 -1.31 -21.15
N THR A 284 -14.87 -1.27 -19.89
CA THR A 284 -14.79 -0.06 -19.06
C THR A 284 -13.35 0.21 -18.65
N LEU A 285 -12.57 -0.76 -18.17
CA LEU A 285 -11.14 -0.56 -17.84
C LEU A 285 -10.38 0.02 -19.03
N ARG A 286 -10.56 -0.56 -20.22
CA ARG A 286 -9.92 -0.07 -21.46
C ARG A 286 -10.31 1.38 -21.77
N SER A 287 -11.59 1.74 -21.65
CA SER A 287 -12.03 3.11 -21.94
C SER A 287 -11.48 4.14 -20.94
N HIS A 288 -10.93 3.66 -19.83
CA HIS A 288 -10.34 4.46 -18.76
C HIS A 288 -8.82 4.52 -18.82
N GLY A 289 -8.20 3.91 -19.84
CA GLY A 289 -6.74 3.82 -19.91
C GLY A 289 -6.12 2.92 -18.84
N LEU A 290 -6.93 2.16 -18.11
CA LEU A 290 -6.47 1.22 -17.11
C LEU A 290 -6.05 -0.10 -17.77
N ASP A 291 -5.06 -0.78 -17.17
CA ASP A 291 -4.63 -2.08 -17.63
C ASP A 291 -5.79 -3.08 -17.56
N GLN A 292 -6.08 -3.74 -18.68
CA GLN A 292 -7.14 -4.73 -18.77
C GLN A 292 -6.80 -6.02 -18.02
N SER A 293 -5.52 -6.25 -17.71
CA SER A 293 -5.08 -7.37 -16.88
C SER A 293 -5.70 -7.30 -15.47
N LEU A 294 -6.07 -6.10 -14.99
CA LEU A 294 -6.76 -5.88 -13.72
C LEU A 294 -8.04 -6.73 -13.60
N ALA A 295 -8.79 -6.92 -14.69
CA ALA A 295 -9.97 -7.77 -14.69
C ALA A 295 -9.66 -9.25 -14.39
N VAL A 296 -8.47 -9.71 -14.78
CA VAL A 296 -7.97 -11.06 -14.47
C VAL A 296 -7.44 -11.12 -13.04
N GLN A 297 -7.00 -9.99 -12.49
CA GLN A 297 -6.43 -9.87 -11.15
C GLN A 297 -7.48 -9.58 -10.05
N GLY A 298 -8.75 -9.88 -10.31
CA GLY A 298 -9.82 -9.83 -9.30
C GLY A 298 -10.49 -8.48 -9.10
N VAL A 299 -10.06 -7.41 -9.79
CA VAL A 299 -10.66 -6.07 -9.64
C VAL A 299 -12.17 -6.08 -9.90
N LYS A 300 -12.92 -5.37 -9.07
CA LYS A 300 -14.38 -5.20 -9.20
C LYS A 300 -14.71 -3.75 -9.54
N GLY A 301 -15.56 -3.55 -10.55
CA GLY A 301 -16.11 -2.24 -10.89
C GLY A 301 -17.43 -2.00 -10.18
N PHE A 302 -17.72 -0.75 -9.82
CA PHE A 302 -18.92 -0.33 -9.13
C PHE A 302 -19.48 0.96 -9.72
N VAL A 303 -20.81 1.11 -9.71
CA VAL A 303 -21.52 2.28 -10.24
C VAL A 303 -22.06 3.14 -9.09
N LEU A 304 -21.60 4.38 -9.00
CA LEU A 304 -22.03 5.41 -8.04
C LEU A 304 -22.82 6.52 -8.74
N ARG A 305 -24.14 6.35 -8.85
CA ARG A 305 -24.97 7.23 -9.71
C ARG A 305 -25.19 8.65 -9.18
N GLU A 306 -25.06 8.80 -7.89
CA GLU A 306 -25.30 10.02 -7.15
C GLU A 306 -24.42 9.98 -5.91
N PRO A 307 -24.18 11.13 -5.23
CA PRO A 307 -23.53 11.12 -3.95
C PRO A 307 -24.24 10.18 -2.96
N VAL A 308 -23.46 9.34 -2.29
CA VAL A 308 -23.95 8.37 -1.30
C VAL A 308 -23.28 8.67 0.02
N ASP A 309 -24.08 8.82 1.08
CA ASP A 309 -23.55 8.86 2.42
C ASP A 309 -23.41 7.44 2.96
N VAL A 310 -22.37 7.22 3.76
CA VAL A 310 -22.10 5.97 4.46
C VAL A 310 -22.16 6.25 5.94
N LEU A 311 -23.08 5.59 6.64
CA LEU A 311 -23.14 5.59 8.10
C LEU A 311 -22.28 4.45 8.62
N ILE A 312 -21.43 4.76 9.59
CA ILE A 312 -20.38 3.87 10.09
C ILE A 312 -20.62 3.58 11.57
N GLY A 313 -20.73 2.30 11.90
CA GLY A 313 -20.99 1.82 13.25
C GLY A 313 -22.44 1.35 13.44
N ARG A 314 -22.81 1.10 14.70
CA ARG A 314 -24.12 0.53 15.05
C ARG A 314 -25.17 1.62 15.22
N GLU A 315 -26.36 1.36 14.71
CA GLU A 315 -27.52 2.21 14.94
C GLU A 315 -27.91 2.15 16.42
N GLU A 316 -28.00 3.31 17.08
CA GLU A 316 -28.47 3.43 18.45
C GLU A 316 -29.91 3.95 18.50
N TYR A 317 -30.73 3.34 19.36
CA TYR A 317 -32.19 3.55 19.40
C TYR A 317 -32.65 4.96 19.77
N LEU A 318 -31.82 5.76 20.45
CA LEU A 318 -32.22 7.04 21.02
C LEU A 318 -31.61 8.24 20.29
N ASN A 319 -30.37 8.14 19.81
CA ASN A 319 -29.67 9.16 19.03
C ASN A 319 -28.72 8.46 18.05
N ASP A 320 -28.77 8.80 16.76
CA ASP A 320 -27.79 8.28 15.79
C ASP A 320 -26.48 9.04 15.94
N THR A 321 -25.50 8.42 16.60
CA THR A 321 -24.16 8.97 16.82
C THR A 321 -23.12 8.41 15.84
N ARG A 322 -23.58 7.69 14.80
CA ARG A 322 -22.68 7.10 13.82
C ARG A 322 -21.94 8.18 13.04
N GLU A 323 -20.72 7.83 12.67
CA GLU A 323 -19.93 8.67 11.78
C GLU A 323 -20.55 8.64 10.38
N ARG A 324 -20.55 9.80 9.71
CA ARG A 324 -21.07 9.94 8.36
C ARG A 324 -19.93 10.29 7.41
N ALA A 325 -19.64 9.38 6.50
CA ALA A 325 -18.76 9.62 5.36
C ALA A 325 -19.58 9.81 4.09
N ARG A 326 -18.96 10.30 3.01
CA ARG A 326 -19.62 10.41 1.71
C ARG A 326 -18.68 10.09 0.56
N LEU A 327 -19.24 9.41 -0.43
CA LEU A 327 -18.66 9.19 -1.75
C LEU A 327 -19.38 10.05 -2.78
N VAL A 328 -18.62 10.75 -3.61
CA VAL A 328 -19.12 11.61 -4.69
C VAL A 328 -18.58 11.09 -6.02
N PRO A 329 -19.42 10.81 -7.02
CA PRO A 329 -18.92 10.44 -8.34
C PRO A 329 -18.27 11.67 -9.00
N LEU A 330 -16.97 11.61 -9.27
CA LEU A 330 -16.25 12.67 -9.99
C LEU A 330 -16.27 12.44 -11.51
N ARG A 331 -16.45 11.19 -11.93
CA ARG A 331 -16.48 10.81 -13.34
C ARG A 331 -17.90 10.88 -13.91
N GLN A 332 -17.99 11.30 -15.17
CA GLN A 332 -19.26 11.37 -15.91
C GLN A 332 -19.96 10.02 -16.07
N ASP A 333 -19.17 8.93 -16.18
CA ASP A 333 -19.69 7.58 -16.34
C ASP A 333 -20.03 6.89 -15.02
N GLN A 334 -19.69 7.53 -13.90
CA GLN A 334 -20.08 7.14 -12.55
C GLN A 334 -19.50 5.78 -12.11
N VAL A 335 -18.42 5.31 -12.76
CA VAL A 335 -17.78 4.05 -12.43
C VAL A 335 -16.49 4.27 -11.66
N PHE A 336 -16.28 3.45 -10.64
CA PHE A 336 -15.01 3.31 -9.95
C PHE A 336 -14.64 1.84 -9.79
N PHE A 337 -13.36 1.58 -9.59
CA PHE A 337 -12.83 0.22 -9.49
C PHE A 337 -12.16 0.01 -8.15
N VAL A 338 -12.50 -1.09 -7.49
CA VAL A 338 -11.98 -1.48 -6.19
C VAL A 338 -11.09 -2.71 -6.36
N MET A 339 -9.89 -2.59 -5.85
CA MET A 339 -8.88 -3.64 -5.81
C MET A 339 -9.18 -4.61 -4.64
N PRO A 340 -8.71 -5.87 -4.72
CA PRO A 340 -8.94 -6.86 -3.64
C PRO A 340 -8.35 -6.46 -2.28
N ASP A 341 -7.37 -5.56 -2.25
CA ASP A 341 -6.69 -5.07 -1.05
C ASP A 341 -7.39 -3.86 -0.39
N GLY A 342 -8.54 -3.45 -0.92
CA GLY A 342 -9.32 -2.34 -0.37
C GLY A 342 -8.95 -0.97 -0.91
N THR A 343 -8.26 -0.88 -2.04
CA THR A 343 -7.87 0.39 -2.66
C THR A 343 -8.67 0.70 -3.92
N LEU A 344 -8.61 1.95 -4.37
CA LEU A 344 -9.15 2.36 -5.67
C LEU A 344 -8.10 2.16 -6.75
N ALA A 345 -8.47 1.58 -7.90
CA ALA A 345 -7.56 1.50 -9.04
C ALA A 345 -7.33 2.86 -9.73
N ASP A 346 -8.23 3.82 -9.48
CA ASP A 346 -8.16 5.20 -9.95
C ASP A 346 -8.63 6.13 -8.82
N LEU A 347 -7.70 6.81 -8.15
CA LEU A 347 -8.00 7.73 -7.04
C LEU A 347 -8.86 8.92 -7.49
N SER A 348 -8.83 9.29 -8.78
CA SER A 348 -9.64 10.39 -9.33
C SER A 348 -11.08 9.99 -9.63
N SER A 349 -11.44 8.71 -9.43
CA SER A 349 -12.77 8.22 -9.80
C SER A 349 -13.89 8.61 -8.83
N VAL A 350 -13.54 8.82 -7.56
CA VAL A 350 -14.50 9.08 -6.47
C VAL A 350 -13.96 10.15 -5.53
N GLY A 351 -14.75 11.19 -5.30
CA GLY A 351 -14.50 12.22 -4.31
C GLY A 351 -14.89 11.70 -2.92
N ILE A 352 -14.04 12.01 -1.95
CA ILE A 352 -14.18 11.58 -0.57
C ILE A 352 -14.52 12.79 0.29
N GLU A 353 -15.64 12.73 1.01
CA GLU A 353 -16.16 13.83 1.82
C GLU A 353 -16.47 13.39 3.26
N LEU A 354 -16.64 14.39 4.14
CA LEU A 354 -17.00 14.23 5.55
C LEU A 354 -15.98 13.39 6.33
N TYR A 355 -16.42 12.41 7.12
CA TYR A 355 -15.57 11.62 8.01
C TYR A 355 -14.28 11.10 7.36
N TRP A 356 -14.36 10.53 6.15
CA TRP A 356 -13.18 10.01 5.45
C TRP A 356 -12.25 11.11 4.91
N ALA A 357 -12.75 12.31 4.61
CA ALA A 357 -11.89 13.41 4.14
C ALA A 357 -10.92 13.92 5.22
N THR A 358 -11.28 13.73 6.50
CA THR A 358 -10.43 14.11 7.64
C THR A 358 -9.30 13.12 7.92
N ARG A 359 -9.41 11.89 7.42
CA ARG A 359 -8.51 10.75 7.66
C ARG A 359 -7.65 10.51 6.43
N ARG A 360 -6.41 10.98 6.47
CA ARG A 360 -5.48 10.92 5.33
C ARG A 360 -4.22 10.15 5.72
N MET A 361 -3.03 10.59 5.30
CA MET A 361 -1.78 9.85 5.49
C MET A 361 -1.52 9.43 6.93
N ALA A 362 -1.88 10.26 7.93
CA ALA A 362 -1.64 9.92 9.33
C ALA A 362 -2.60 8.86 9.91
N ASP A 363 -3.71 8.57 9.23
CA ASP A 363 -4.66 7.52 9.60
C ASP A 363 -4.48 6.25 8.77
N MET A 364 -3.49 6.21 7.88
CA MET A 364 -3.22 5.03 7.08
C MET A 364 -2.50 3.96 7.90
N VAL A 365 -2.96 2.73 7.72
CA VAL A 365 -2.24 1.51 8.07
C VAL A 365 -1.77 0.84 6.77
N PRO A 366 -0.63 0.15 6.80
CA PRO A 366 -0.08 -0.45 5.59
C PRO A 366 -1.00 -1.59 5.09
N PHE A 367 -0.94 -1.92 3.80
CA PHE A 367 -1.89 -2.87 3.18
C PHE A 367 -1.75 -4.30 3.70
N ASP A 368 -0.58 -4.63 4.27
CA ASP A 368 -0.30 -5.87 4.98
C ASP A 368 -0.77 -5.88 6.44
N TYR A 369 -1.33 -4.77 6.94
CA TYR A 369 -2.03 -4.74 8.22
C TYR A 369 -3.32 -5.56 8.16
N LYS A 370 -3.47 -6.49 9.10
CA LYS A 370 -4.69 -7.25 9.36
C LYS A 370 -5.08 -7.04 10.84
N PRO A 371 -6.29 -6.51 11.12
CA PRO A 371 -6.74 -6.27 12.49
C PRO A 371 -6.89 -7.55 13.31
#